data_AF-A0A8J3D5E3-F1
#
_entry.id   AF-A0A8J3D5E3-F1
#
_cell.length_a   1.000
_cell.length_b   1.000
_cell.length_c   1.000
_cell.angle_alpha   90.00
_cell.angle_beta   90.00
_cell.angle_gamma   90.00
#
_symmetry.space_group_name_H-M   'P 1'
#
loop_
_entity.id
_entity.type
_entity.pdbx_description
1 polymer ?
#
loop_
_entity_poly.entity_id
_entity_poly.type
_entity_poly.pdbx_seq_one_letter_code
_entity_poly.pdbx_strand_id
1 'polypeptide(L)'
;MKTILSAALLFIVSLAACNKSAEQVKEIEEEVMAIHDQVMPKMSDIMSLKKQLSAKMVELDSLQQEGVSSTTLAEQKMKAMELSQELTTADSLMMEWMYQYRGDSAKALPAGDALVYFRLEKDKITDVQKRTNQSLEAARDFLK
;
A
#
# COMPACT_ATOMS: atom_id res chain seq x y z
N MET A 1 18.27 -61.04 14.19
CA MET A 1 18.23 -59.63 14.65
C MET A 1 18.52 -58.71 13.47
N LYS A 2 17.55 -58.43 12.58
CA LYS A 2 17.81 -57.59 11.39
C LYS A 2 16.66 -56.66 10.99
N THR A 3 15.61 -56.50 11.80
CA THR A 3 14.39 -55.79 11.37
C THR A 3 13.99 -54.59 12.25
N ILE A 4 14.84 -54.17 13.21
CA ILE A 4 14.47 -53.09 14.15
C ILE A 4 15.17 -51.74 13.83
N LEU A 5 16.05 -51.66 12.82
CA LEU A 5 16.79 -50.43 12.50
C LEU A 5 16.10 -49.45 11.53
N SER A 6 14.95 -49.79 10.95
CA SER A 6 14.34 -48.98 9.87
C SER A 6 13.27 -47.97 10.31
N ALA A 7 12.92 -47.90 11.60
CA ALA A 7 11.85 -47.02 12.09
C ALA A 7 12.34 -45.65 12.61
N ALA A 8 13.64 -45.47 12.85
CA ALA A 8 14.19 -44.24 13.44
C ALA A 8 14.47 -43.12 12.42
N LEU A 9 14.49 -43.42 11.12
CA LEU A 9 14.83 -42.45 10.08
C LEU A 9 13.61 -41.62 9.60
N LEU A 10 12.38 -42.03 9.92
CA LEU A 10 11.16 -41.32 9.49
C LEU A 10 10.73 -40.18 10.43
N PHE A 11 11.27 -40.08 11.65
CA PHE A 11 10.83 -39.08 12.63
C PHE A 11 11.62 -37.76 12.59
N ILE A 12 12.82 -37.77 11.99
CA ILE A 12 13.71 -36.58 11.92
C ILE A 12 13.29 -35.63 10.78
N VAL A 13 12.66 -36.15 9.72
CA VAL A 13 12.26 -35.35 8.55
C VAL A 13 11.11 -34.39 8.87
N SER A 14 10.28 -34.71 9.86
CA SER A 14 9.08 -33.95 10.23
C SER A 14 9.39 -32.56 10.82
N LEU A 15 10.50 -32.44 11.56
CA LEU A 15 10.88 -31.20 12.25
C LEU A 15 11.50 -30.17 11.29
N ALA A 16 12.23 -30.63 10.27
CA ALA A 16 12.87 -29.74 9.29
C ALA A 16 11.85 -29.05 8.37
N ALA A 17 10.76 -29.74 8.02
CA ALA A 17 9.70 -29.18 7.17
C ALA A 17 8.92 -28.06 7.88
N CYS A 18 8.66 -28.22 9.18
CA CYS A 18 7.93 -27.25 9.99
C CYS A 18 8.72 -25.93 10.15
N ASN A 19 10.04 -26.01 10.35
CA ASN A 19 10.91 -24.82 10.44
C ASN A 19 10.95 -24.03 9.13
N LYS A 20 11.00 -24.71 7.99
CA LYS A 20 11.03 -24.04 6.67
C LYS A 20 9.75 -23.24 6.40
N SER A 21 8.59 -23.80 6.74
CA SER A 21 7.32 -23.12 6.50
C SER A 21 7.10 -21.90 7.40
N ALA A 22 7.58 -21.94 8.65
CA ALA A 22 7.50 -20.80 9.55
C ALA A 22 8.38 -19.63 9.07
N GLU A 23 9.58 -19.93 8.58
CA GLU A 23 10.48 -18.91 8.02
C GLU A 23 9.88 -18.25 6.77
N GLN A 24 9.27 -19.03 5.87
CA GLN A 24 8.62 -18.49 4.68
C GLN A 24 7.45 -17.55 5.00
N VAL A 25 6.65 -17.88 6.02
CA VAL A 25 5.55 -17.01 6.48
C VAL A 25 6.10 -15.69 7.01
N LYS A 26 7.18 -15.76 7.80
CA LYS A 26 7.83 -14.57 8.34
C LYS A 26 8.43 -13.68 7.25
N GLU A 27 9.13 -14.27 6.28
CA GLU A 27 9.74 -13.54 5.16
C GLU A 27 8.70 -12.73 4.38
N ILE A 28 7.57 -13.32 4.03
CA ILE A 28 6.52 -12.61 3.29
C ILE A 28 5.80 -11.55 4.14
N GLU A 29 5.62 -11.78 5.45
CA GLU A 29 5.11 -10.76 6.37
C GLU A 29 6.05 -9.55 6.43
N GLU A 30 7.37 -9.78 6.51
CA GLU A 30 8.37 -8.72 6.48
C GLU A 30 8.34 -7.93 5.16
N GLU A 31 8.15 -8.61 4.03
CA GLU A 31 7.98 -7.94 2.74
C GLU A 31 6.73 -7.05 2.69
N VAL A 32 5.59 -7.53 3.22
CA VAL A 32 4.35 -6.75 3.32
C VAL A 32 4.58 -5.50 4.16
N MET A 33 5.17 -5.66 5.33
CA MET A 33 5.41 -4.55 6.26
C MET A 33 6.45 -3.57 5.74
N ALA A 34 7.47 -4.04 5.01
CA ALA A 34 8.44 -3.16 4.36
C ALA A 34 7.77 -2.22 3.34
N ILE A 35 6.79 -2.70 2.59
CA ILE A 35 6.03 -1.85 1.65
C ILE A 35 5.16 -0.85 2.44
N HIS A 36 4.47 -1.30 3.49
CA HIS A 36 3.73 -0.40 4.39
C HIS A 36 4.63 0.73 4.91
N ASP A 37 5.80 0.39 5.46
CA ASP A 37 6.72 1.36 6.08
C ASP A 37 7.33 2.33 5.05
N GLN A 38 7.46 1.91 3.79
CA GLN A 38 7.85 2.80 2.69
C GLN A 38 6.75 3.78 2.28
N VAL A 39 5.48 3.38 2.37
CA VAL A 39 4.35 4.16 1.85
C VAL A 39 3.74 5.04 2.93
N MET A 40 3.63 4.56 4.16
CA MET A 40 2.99 5.26 5.27
C MET A 40 3.55 6.68 5.52
N PRO A 41 4.86 6.93 5.51
CA PRO A 41 5.39 8.29 5.67
C PRO A 41 4.90 9.28 4.59
N LYS A 42 4.58 8.77 3.39
CA LYS A 42 4.12 9.58 2.26
C LYS A 42 2.69 10.12 2.43
N MET A 43 1.93 9.65 3.42
CA MET A 43 0.61 10.24 3.72
C MET A 43 0.75 11.72 4.13
N SER A 44 1.87 12.09 4.74
CA SER A 44 2.19 13.50 5.03
C SER A 44 2.39 14.32 3.75
N ASP A 45 3.08 13.76 2.73
CA ASP A 45 3.24 14.37 1.42
C ASP A 45 1.88 14.56 0.73
N ILE A 46 0.99 13.55 0.80
CA ILE A 46 -0.38 13.64 0.28
C ILE A 46 -1.10 14.85 0.88
N MET A 47 -1.07 15.00 2.20
CA MET A 47 -1.73 16.11 2.88
C MET A 47 -1.16 17.47 2.48
N SER A 48 0.16 17.57 2.33
CA SER A 48 0.84 18.78 1.85
C SER A 48 0.41 19.15 0.43
N LEU A 49 0.39 18.18 -0.49
CA LEU A 49 0.01 18.41 -1.89
C LEU A 49 -1.47 18.76 -2.03
N LYS A 50 -2.37 18.12 -1.26
CA LYS A 50 -3.79 18.49 -1.20
C LYS A 50 -3.98 19.95 -0.78
N LYS A 51 -3.20 20.44 0.19
CA LYS A 51 -3.24 21.85 0.60
C LYS A 51 -2.78 22.78 -0.51
N GLN A 52 -1.73 22.42 -1.25
CA GLN A 52 -1.23 23.21 -2.39
C GLN A 52 -2.24 23.24 -3.54
N LEU A 53 -2.83 22.10 -3.90
CA LEU A 53 -3.90 22.04 -4.90
C LEU A 53 -5.11 22.88 -4.49
N SER A 54 -5.49 22.86 -3.21
CA SER A 54 -6.55 23.72 -2.69
C SER A 54 -6.24 25.20 -2.85
N ALA A 55 -5.02 25.62 -2.50
CA ALA A 55 -4.57 27.00 -2.72
C ALA A 55 -4.58 27.39 -4.20
N LYS A 56 -4.15 26.47 -5.09
CA LYS A 56 -4.19 26.68 -6.54
C LYS A 56 -5.61 26.86 -7.06
N MET A 57 -6.56 26.07 -6.58
CA MET A 57 -7.98 26.23 -6.95
C MET A 57 -8.54 27.58 -6.51
N VAL A 58 -8.18 28.05 -5.32
CA VAL A 58 -8.58 29.39 -4.84
C VAL A 58 -7.99 30.49 -5.71
N GLU A 59 -6.71 30.40 -6.09
CA GLU A 59 -6.06 31.34 -7.02
C GLU A 59 -6.80 31.41 -8.36
N LEU A 60 -7.12 30.24 -8.94
CA LEU A 60 -7.85 30.15 -10.21
C LEU A 60 -9.26 30.77 -10.12
N ASP A 61 -9.94 30.58 -8.99
CA ASP A 61 -11.26 31.18 -8.73
C ASP A 61 -11.19 32.71 -8.63
N SER A 62 -10.17 33.24 -7.98
CA SER A 62 -9.95 34.70 -7.92
C SER A 62 -9.72 35.30 -9.30
N LEU A 63 -8.88 34.67 -10.14
CA LEU A 63 -8.65 35.13 -11.52
C LEU A 63 -9.93 35.15 -12.35
N GLN A 64 -10.77 34.11 -12.22
CA GLN A 64 -12.05 34.04 -12.92
C GLN A 64 -13.01 35.16 -12.47
N GLN A 65 -13.02 35.51 -11.18
CA GLN A 65 -13.82 36.61 -10.63
C GLN A 65 -13.33 38.00 -11.06
N GLU A 66 -12.02 38.16 -11.29
CA GLU A 66 -11.42 39.39 -11.83
C GLU A 66 -11.65 39.57 -13.34
N GLY A 67 -12.46 38.71 -13.96
CA GLY A 67 -12.81 38.78 -15.38
C GLY A 67 -11.78 38.09 -16.30
N VAL A 68 -10.73 37.48 -15.75
CA VAL A 68 -9.81 36.61 -16.48
C VAL A 68 -10.49 35.24 -16.61
N SER A 69 -11.39 35.10 -17.58
CA SER A 69 -12.06 33.82 -17.85
C SER A 69 -11.55 33.22 -19.16
N SER A 70 -11.09 31.98 -19.12
CA SER A 70 -10.69 31.21 -20.29
C SER A 70 -10.97 29.72 -20.08
N THR A 71 -11.17 28.98 -21.17
CA THR A 71 -11.26 27.51 -21.14
C THR A 71 -10.06 26.88 -20.42
N THR A 72 -8.87 27.44 -20.61
CA THR A 72 -7.64 26.99 -19.97
C THR A 72 -7.67 27.08 -18.44
N LEU A 73 -8.32 28.10 -17.86
CA LEU A 73 -8.43 28.23 -16.40
C LEU A 73 -9.42 27.21 -15.82
N ALA A 74 -10.54 26.98 -16.51
CA ALA A 74 -11.51 25.96 -16.13
C ALA A 74 -10.90 24.56 -16.18
N GLU A 75 -10.13 24.25 -17.23
CA GLU A 75 -9.40 22.98 -17.38
C GLU A 75 -8.37 22.78 -16.26
N GLN A 76 -7.60 23.81 -15.91
CA GLN A 76 -6.65 23.75 -14.79
C GLN A 76 -7.35 23.49 -13.46
N LYS A 77 -8.50 24.13 -13.22
CA LYS A 77 -9.27 23.93 -11.98
C LYS A 77 -9.80 22.50 -11.90
N MET A 78 -10.38 21.99 -12.99
CA MET A 78 -10.84 20.60 -13.07
C MET A 78 -9.69 19.62 -12.82
N LYS A 79 -8.51 19.88 -13.40
CA LYS A 79 -7.34 19.04 -13.18
C LYS A 79 -6.87 19.05 -11.73
N ALA A 80 -6.86 20.22 -11.09
CA ALA A 80 -6.51 20.34 -9.66
C ALA A 80 -7.49 19.57 -8.76
N MET A 81 -8.79 19.60 -9.07
CA MET A 81 -9.81 18.81 -8.36
C MET A 81 -9.59 17.30 -8.52
N GLU A 82 -9.36 16.83 -9.75
CA GLU A 82 -9.08 15.43 -10.06
C GLU A 82 -7.88 14.92 -9.25
N LEU A 83 -6.76 15.65 -9.30
CA LEU A 83 -5.54 15.28 -8.57
C LEU A 83 -5.75 15.26 -7.05
N SER A 84 -6.55 16.20 -6.52
CA SER A 84 -6.89 16.22 -5.08
C SER A 84 -7.73 15.00 -4.69
N GLN A 85 -8.63 14.54 -5.57
CA GLN A 85 -9.41 13.33 -5.37
C GLN A 85 -8.55 12.07 -5.44
N GLU A 86 -7.63 11.98 -6.40
CA GLU A 86 -6.67 10.85 -6.52
C GLU A 86 -5.77 10.72 -5.29
N LEU A 87 -5.29 11.85 -4.75
CA LEU A 87 -4.54 11.89 -3.51
C LEU A 87 -5.40 11.44 -2.31
N THR A 88 -6.66 11.86 -2.26
CA THR A 88 -7.61 11.43 -1.20
C THR A 88 -7.90 9.93 -1.26
N THR A 89 -8.06 9.38 -2.47
CA THR A 89 -8.23 7.94 -2.65
C THR A 89 -6.99 7.17 -2.23
N ALA A 90 -5.79 7.64 -2.56
CA ALA A 90 -4.54 6.99 -2.15
C ALA A 90 -4.39 6.95 -0.61
N ASP A 91 -4.70 8.04 0.08
CA ASP A 91 -4.72 8.10 1.56
C ASP A 91 -5.73 7.11 2.15
N SER A 92 -6.96 7.12 1.62
CA SER A 92 -8.04 6.23 2.07
C SER A 92 -7.68 4.75 1.90
N LEU A 93 -6.99 4.39 0.81
CA LEU A 93 -6.59 3.00 0.55
C LEU A 93 -5.56 2.50 1.57
N MET A 94 -4.59 3.33 1.97
CA MET A 94 -3.66 2.96 3.04
C MET A 94 -4.39 2.78 4.37
N MET A 95 -5.28 3.70 4.72
CA MET A 95 -6.06 3.63 5.96
C MET A 95 -6.97 2.40 6.01
N GLU A 96 -7.66 2.09 4.91
CA GLU A 96 -8.49 0.90 4.79
C GLU A 96 -7.65 -0.38 4.89
N TRP A 97 -6.48 -0.42 4.23
CA TRP A 97 -5.58 -1.56 4.34
C TRP A 97 -5.15 -1.79 5.80
N MET A 98 -4.71 -0.75 6.51
CA MET A 98 -4.35 -0.84 7.93
C MET A 98 -5.52 -1.31 8.80
N TYR A 99 -6.73 -0.84 8.50
CA TYR A 99 -7.94 -1.23 9.21
C TYR A 99 -8.32 -2.70 8.97
N GLN A 100 -8.07 -3.24 7.77
CA GLN A 100 -8.41 -4.61 7.39
C GLN A 100 -7.29 -5.63 7.66
N TYR A 101 -6.05 -5.17 7.85
CA TYR A 101 -4.90 -6.04 8.08
C TYR A 101 -5.04 -6.84 9.39
N ARG A 102 -4.78 -8.15 9.32
CA ARG A 102 -4.94 -9.13 10.42
C ARG A 102 -3.73 -10.04 10.52
N GLY A 103 -2.52 -9.46 10.49
CA GLY A 103 -1.25 -10.22 10.54
C GLY A 103 -1.15 -11.19 11.72
N ASP A 104 -1.54 -10.77 12.93
CA ASP A 104 -1.49 -11.64 14.11
C ASP A 104 -2.45 -12.83 14.03
N SER A 105 -3.66 -12.62 13.52
CA SER A 105 -4.62 -13.70 13.28
C SER A 105 -4.13 -14.64 12.18
N ALA A 106 -3.49 -14.11 11.14
CA ALA A 106 -2.95 -14.91 10.04
C ALA A 106 -1.77 -15.79 10.49
N LYS A 107 -0.90 -15.30 11.38
CA LYS A 107 0.20 -16.09 11.97
C LYS A 107 -0.27 -17.28 12.80
N ALA A 108 -1.50 -17.26 13.30
CA ALA A 108 -2.08 -18.38 14.04
C ALA A 108 -2.64 -19.49 13.13
N LEU A 109 -2.71 -19.28 11.82
CA LEU A 109 -3.19 -20.25 10.85
C LEU A 109 -2.13 -21.33 10.53
N PRO A 110 -2.53 -22.48 9.97
CA PRO A 110 -1.59 -23.39 9.32
C PRO A 110 -0.74 -22.65 8.29
N ALA A 111 0.55 -23.00 8.19
CA ALA A 111 1.49 -22.21 7.38
C ALA A 111 1.08 -22.02 5.91
N GLY A 112 0.41 -23.00 5.31
CA GLY A 112 -0.13 -22.86 3.94
C GLY A 112 -1.17 -21.74 3.81
N ASP A 113 -2.08 -21.64 4.78
CA ASP A 113 -3.15 -20.62 4.80
C ASP A 113 -2.56 -19.25 5.15
N ALA A 114 -1.61 -19.19 6.08
CA ALA A 114 -0.88 -17.97 6.41
C ALA A 114 -0.13 -17.42 5.18
N LEU A 115 0.55 -18.28 4.42
CA LEU A 115 1.22 -17.88 3.17
C LEU A 115 0.26 -17.32 2.13
N VAL A 116 -0.94 -17.92 1.99
CA VAL A 116 -1.96 -17.40 1.07
C VAL A 116 -2.43 -16.02 1.53
N TYR A 117 -2.69 -15.84 2.83
CA TYR A 117 -3.08 -14.54 3.38
C TYR A 117 -2.04 -13.46 3.09
N PHE A 118 -0.77 -13.69 3.44
CA PHE A 118 0.26 -12.67 3.27
C PHE A 118 0.58 -12.39 1.80
N ARG A 119 0.41 -13.35 0.88
CA ARG A 119 0.48 -13.07 -0.57
C ARG A 119 -0.59 -12.09 -1.01
N LEU A 120 -1.84 -12.31 -0.57
CA LEU A 120 -2.94 -11.40 -0.88
C LEU A 120 -2.71 -10.01 -0.27
N GLU A 121 -2.20 -9.94 0.96
CA GLU A 121 -1.85 -8.65 1.57
C GLU A 121 -0.70 -7.96 0.84
N LYS A 122 0.29 -8.72 0.35
CA LYS A 122 1.39 -8.19 -0.48
C LYS A 122 0.86 -7.56 -1.77
N ASP A 123 -0.08 -8.22 -2.45
CA ASP A 123 -0.70 -7.68 -3.66
C ASP A 123 -1.47 -6.39 -3.36
N LYS A 124 -2.25 -6.37 -2.27
CA LYS A 124 -3.01 -5.17 -1.84
C LYS A 124 -2.07 -4.00 -1.53
N ILE A 125 -1.08 -4.20 -0.67
CA ILE A 125 -0.18 -3.11 -0.26
C ILE A 125 0.71 -2.63 -1.41
N THR A 126 0.98 -3.49 -2.40
CA THR A 126 1.66 -3.10 -3.65
C THR A 126 0.76 -2.20 -4.51
N ASP A 127 -0.54 -2.48 -4.61
CA ASP A 127 -1.48 -1.57 -5.30
C ASP A 127 -1.59 -0.22 -4.59
N VAL A 128 -1.66 -0.23 -3.25
CA VAL A 128 -1.60 1.00 -2.44
C VAL A 128 -0.33 1.79 -2.77
N GLN A 129 0.84 1.15 -2.72
CA GLN A 129 2.12 1.77 -3.07
C GLN A 129 2.09 2.41 -4.45
N LYS A 130 1.63 1.67 -5.46
CA LYS A 130 1.56 2.14 -6.84
C LYS A 130 0.68 3.38 -6.94
N ARG A 131 -0.54 3.32 -6.41
CA ARG A 131 -1.50 4.44 -6.46
C ARG A 131 -0.98 5.66 -5.71
N THR A 132 -0.40 5.48 -4.52
CA THR A 132 0.24 6.57 -3.78
C THR A 132 1.34 7.23 -4.59
N ASN A 133 2.28 6.46 -5.14
CA ASN A 133 3.38 7.03 -5.91
C ASN A 133 2.91 7.76 -7.17
N GLN A 134 1.95 7.19 -7.90
CA GLN A 134 1.38 7.81 -9.10
C GLN A 134 0.64 9.12 -8.79
N SER A 135 -0.22 9.13 -7.75
CA SER A 135 -0.93 10.35 -7.36
C SER A 135 0.02 11.45 -6.88
N LEU A 136 1.09 11.09 -6.15
CA LEU A 136 2.10 12.05 -5.72
C LEU A 136 2.88 12.64 -6.89
N GLU A 137 3.30 11.81 -7.85
CA GLU A 137 4.00 12.25 -9.06
C GLU A 137 3.14 13.19 -9.89
N ALA A 138 1.90 12.80 -10.20
CA ALA A 138 0.98 13.60 -10.99
C ALA A 138 0.66 14.96 -10.33
N ALA A 139 0.44 14.98 -9.01
CA ALA A 139 0.20 16.22 -8.29
C ALA A 139 1.43 17.13 -8.24
N ARG A 140 2.63 16.56 -8.05
CA ARG A 140 3.89 17.32 -8.10
C ARG A 140 4.13 17.90 -9.48
N ASP A 141 3.90 17.14 -10.54
CA ASP A 141 4.09 17.59 -11.91
C ASP A 141 3.13 18.73 -12.29
N PHE A 142 1.89 18.67 -11.83
CA PHE A 142 0.92 19.74 -12.04
C PHE A 142 1.25 21.03 -11.26
N LEU A 143 1.87 20.90 -10.09
CA LEU A 143 2.22 22.03 -9.20
C LEU A 143 3.59 22.67 -9.49
N LYS A 144 4.38 22.11 -10.42
CA LYS A 144 5.65 22.69 -10.88
C LYS A 144 5.43 23.97 -11.67
#